data_AF-A0A382MQM0-F1
#
_entry.id   AF-A0A382MQM0-F1
#
_cell.length_a   1.000
_cell.length_b   1.000
_cell.length_c   1.000
_cell.angle_alpha   90.00
_cell.angle_beta   90.00
_cell.angle_gamma   90.00
#
_symmetry.space_group_name_H-M   'P 1'
#
loop_
_entity.id
_entity.type
_entity.pdbx_description
1 polymer ?
#
loop_
_entity_poly.entity_id
_entity_poly.type
_entity_poly.pdbx_seq_one_letter_code
_entity_poly.pdbx_strand_id
1 'polypeptide(L)'
;MENSTKRQISQTQSILFSCAAFVIVVAGMRAAQDVLIPFLLAIFIATICNPLVLFLQKKRIPQAFAIFFVFLLMIAFGFGITSLLGTSLNEFSNNFPQYQILLKSYAEDLISFLENRGVSISGQILLEQFDPGAVMSLTSGILSRLGSFVTNTLLIILMVVFMLIEANIYKDKIMKIFKGTDE
;
A
#
# COMPACT_ATOMS: atom_id res chain seq x y z
N MET A 1 -48.86 -40.00 7.08
CA MET A 1 -48.49 -39.29 8.32
C MET A 1 -46.97 -39.10 8.39
N GLU A 2 -46.36 -38.53 7.35
CA GLU A 2 -44.89 -38.49 7.24
C GLU A 2 -44.44 -37.17 6.60
N ASN A 3 -44.83 -36.04 7.19
CA ASN A 3 -44.39 -34.74 6.66
C ASN A 3 -44.12 -33.66 7.71
N SER A 4 -44.02 -34.04 8.99
CA SER A 4 -43.93 -33.06 10.08
C SER A 4 -42.54 -32.93 10.72
N THR A 5 -41.57 -33.77 10.37
CA THR A 5 -40.26 -33.81 11.05
C THR A 5 -39.20 -32.88 10.44
N LYS A 6 -39.47 -32.21 9.30
CA LYS A 6 -38.43 -31.51 8.52
C LYS A 6 -38.28 -30.00 8.74
N ARG A 7 -38.96 -29.40 9.71
CA ARG A 7 -39.05 -27.92 9.79
C ARG A 7 -38.88 -27.29 11.17
N GLN A 8 -38.00 -27.86 11.98
CA GLN A 8 -37.51 -27.18 13.19
C GLN A 8 -35.99 -27.35 13.33
N ILE A 9 -35.23 -26.87 12.33
CA ILE A 9 -33.93 -26.31 12.69
C ILE A 9 -34.29 -25.12 13.57
N SER A 10 -34.05 -25.22 14.88
CA SER A 10 -34.49 -24.19 15.82
C SER A 10 -33.86 -22.86 15.38
N GLN A 11 -34.60 -21.74 15.48
CA GLN A 11 -34.09 -20.42 15.07
C GLN A 11 -32.69 -20.16 15.66
N THR A 12 -32.44 -20.65 16.87
CA THR A 12 -31.13 -20.61 17.55
C THR A 12 -30.03 -21.34 16.79
N GLN A 13 -30.29 -22.53 16.22
CA GLN A 13 -29.31 -23.27 15.41
C GLN A 13 -28.98 -22.53 14.12
N SER A 14 -29.98 -22.00 13.42
CA SER A 14 -29.78 -21.23 12.19
C SER A 14 -28.96 -19.96 12.44
N ILE A 15 -29.23 -19.27 13.54
CA ILE A 15 -28.46 -18.09 13.97
C ILE A 15 -27.02 -18.48 14.29
N LEU A 16 -26.82 -19.57 15.05
CA LEU A 16 -25.48 -20.05 15.41
C LEU A 16 -24.66 -20.44 14.18
N PHE A 17 -25.26 -21.15 13.21
CA PHE A 17 -24.62 -21.49 11.94
C PHE A 17 -24.29 -20.25 11.10
N SER A 18 -25.18 -19.26 11.05
CA SER A 18 -24.94 -18.02 10.32
C SER A 18 -23.81 -17.20 10.95
N CYS A 19 -23.78 -17.09 12.29
CA CYS A 19 -22.68 -16.46 13.01
C CYS A 19 -21.35 -17.21 12.80
N ALA A 20 -21.35 -18.54 12.85
CA ALA A 20 -20.16 -19.35 12.59
C ALA A 20 -19.65 -19.13 11.16
N ALA A 21 -20.54 -19.18 10.16
CA ALA A 21 -20.18 -18.90 8.77
C ALA A 21 -19.62 -17.49 8.58
N PHE A 22 -20.24 -16.48 9.20
CA PHE A 22 -19.76 -15.10 9.16
C PHE A 22 -18.35 -14.97 9.76
N VAL A 23 -18.11 -15.55 10.95
CA VAL A 23 -16.79 -15.54 11.59
C VAL A 23 -15.75 -16.24 10.73
N ILE A 24 -16.08 -17.38 10.11
CA ILE A 24 -15.17 -18.10 9.21
C ILE A 24 -14.81 -17.24 7.99
N VAL A 25 -15.79 -16.59 7.37
CA VAL A 25 -15.53 -15.70 6.22
C VAL A 25 -14.65 -14.52 6.63
N VAL A 26 -14.98 -13.85 7.73
CA VAL A 26 -14.18 -12.71 8.23
C VAL A 26 -12.77 -13.14 8.62
N ALA A 27 -12.63 -14.28 9.30
CA ALA A 27 -11.32 -14.84 9.66
C ALA A 27 -10.52 -15.22 8.41
N GLY A 28 -11.17 -15.83 7.41
CA GLY A 28 -10.56 -16.15 6.11
C GLY A 28 -10.11 -14.90 5.36
N MET A 29 -10.94 -13.85 5.32
CA MET A 29 -10.57 -12.56 4.73
C MET A 29 -9.38 -11.92 5.47
N ARG A 30 -9.35 -11.99 6.80
CA ARG A 30 -8.24 -11.47 7.60
C ARG A 30 -6.95 -12.25 7.38
N ALA A 31 -7.04 -13.58 7.24
CA ALA A 31 -5.90 -14.42 6.90
C ALA A 31 -5.38 -14.15 5.48
N ALA A 32 -6.27 -13.81 4.54
CA ALA A 32 -5.93 -13.50 3.16
C ALA A 32 -5.61 -12.01 2.92
N GLN A 33 -5.50 -11.18 3.97
CA GLN A 33 -5.35 -9.73 3.84
C GLN A 33 -4.14 -9.32 2.97
N ASP A 34 -3.03 -10.06 3.06
CA ASP A 34 -1.78 -9.76 2.34
C ASP A 34 -1.94 -9.88 0.82
N VAL A 35 -2.98 -10.58 0.35
CA VAL A 35 -3.34 -10.72 -1.07
C VAL A 35 -4.57 -9.89 -1.41
N LEU A 36 -5.58 -9.91 -0.54
CA LEU A 36 -6.84 -9.18 -0.75
C LEU A 36 -6.64 -7.67 -0.83
N ILE A 37 -5.77 -7.10 0.01
CA ILE A 37 -5.51 -5.66 0.03
C ILE A 37 -4.86 -5.21 -1.29
N PRO A 38 -3.73 -5.79 -1.74
CA PRO A 38 -3.17 -5.49 -3.06
C PRO A 38 -4.15 -5.70 -4.22
N PHE A 39 -4.96 -6.75 -4.15
CA PHE A 39 -5.92 -7.09 -5.19
C PHE A 39 -7.02 -6.03 -5.34
N LEU A 40 -7.62 -5.61 -4.23
CA LEU A 40 -8.62 -4.54 -4.22
C LEU A 40 -8.03 -3.21 -4.72
N LEU A 41 -6.83 -2.86 -4.28
CA LEU A 41 -6.12 -1.67 -4.78
C LEU A 41 -5.85 -1.77 -6.28
N ALA A 42 -5.46 -2.94 -6.76
CA ALA A 42 -5.24 -3.16 -8.17
C ALA A 42 -6.54 -2.98 -8.98
N ILE A 43 -7.71 -3.40 -8.48
CA ILE A 43 -9.00 -3.21 -9.18
C ILE A 43 -9.23 -1.71 -9.34
N PHE A 44 -9.04 -0.98 -8.25
CA PHE A 44 -9.23 0.47 -8.22
C PHE A 44 -8.29 1.17 -9.20
N ILE A 45 -7.00 0.86 -9.16
CA ILE A 45 -6.00 1.46 -10.05
C ILE A 45 -6.24 1.05 -11.50
N ALA A 46 -6.51 -0.23 -11.78
CA ALA A 46 -6.83 -0.70 -13.13
C ALA A 46 -8.05 0.03 -13.71
N THR A 47 -9.07 0.28 -12.88
CA THR A 47 -10.25 1.07 -13.28
C THR A 47 -9.87 2.50 -13.67
N ILE A 48 -8.99 3.15 -12.92
CA ILE A 48 -8.46 4.49 -13.22
C ILE A 48 -7.60 4.50 -14.48
N CYS A 49 -6.79 3.47 -14.70
CA CYS A 49 -5.90 3.34 -15.85
C CYS A 49 -6.61 2.86 -17.12
N ASN A 50 -7.78 2.22 -17.00
CA ASN A 50 -8.55 1.73 -18.15
C ASN A 50 -8.85 2.81 -19.22
N PRO A 51 -9.33 4.03 -18.89
CA PRO A 51 -9.51 5.08 -19.89
C PRO A 51 -8.22 5.44 -20.63
N LEU A 52 -7.06 5.37 -19.96
CA LEU A 52 -5.76 5.57 -20.59
C LEU A 52 -5.49 4.47 -21.62
N VAL A 53 -5.66 3.20 -21.24
CA VAL A 53 -5.52 2.04 -22.15
C VAL A 53 -6.44 2.18 -23.37
N LEU A 54 -7.71 2.54 -23.16
CA LEU A 54 -8.67 2.74 -24.26
C LEU A 54 -8.28 3.90 -25.17
N PHE A 55 -7.72 4.98 -24.62
CA PHE A 55 -7.20 6.10 -25.42
C PHE A 55 -6.02 5.68 -26.32
N LEU A 56 -5.09 4.87 -25.80
CA LEU A 56 -4.01 4.28 -26.60
C LEU A 56 -4.55 3.33 -27.69
N GLN A 57 -5.55 2.50 -27.37
CA GLN A 57 -6.19 1.63 -28.35
C GLN A 57 -6.91 2.39 -29.46
N LYS A 58 -7.55 3.54 -29.15
CA LYS A 58 -8.15 4.43 -30.16
C LYS A 58 -7.13 4.94 -31.18
N LYS A 59 -5.85 5.05 -30.80
CA LYS A 59 -4.73 5.37 -31.71
C LYS A 59 -4.22 4.16 -32.51
N ARG A 60 -4.99 3.07 -32.60
CA ARG A 60 -4.63 1.80 -33.27
C ARG A 60 -3.44 1.04 -32.68
N ILE A 61 -3.08 1.31 -31.43
CA ILE A 61 -2.07 0.54 -30.71
C ILE A 61 -2.73 -0.77 -30.22
N PRO A 62 -2.16 -1.96 -30.51
CA PRO A 62 -2.75 -3.21 -30.05
C PRO A 62 -2.67 -3.30 -28.53
N GLN A 63 -3.64 -4.00 -27.95
CA GLN A 63 -3.90 -4.02 -26.50
C GLN A 63 -2.65 -4.34 -25.66
N ALA A 64 -1.84 -5.30 -26.09
CA ALA A 64 -0.63 -5.69 -25.36
C ALA A 64 0.36 -4.52 -25.20
N PHE A 65 0.58 -3.73 -26.25
CA PHE A 65 1.46 -2.55 -26.18
C PHE A 65 0.85 -1.42 -25.35
N ALA A 66 -0.47 -1.23 -25.38
CA ALA A 66 -1.13 -0.24 -24.54
C ALA A 66 -0.97 -0.56 -23.05
N ILE A 67 -1.16 -1.83 -22.66
CA ILE A 67 -0.97 -2.27 -21.27
C ILE A 67 0.50 -2.19 -20.86
N PHE A 68 1.42 -2.62 -21.73
CA PHE A 68 2.85 -2.51 -21.48
C PHE A 68 3.30 -1.06 -21.27
N PHE A 69 2.75 -0.11 -22.04
CA PHE A 69 3.01 1.30 -21.84
C PHE A 69 2.53 1.81 -20.47
N VAL A 70 1.33 1.42 -20.03
CA VAL A 70 0.82 1.77 -18.70
C VAL A 70 1.68 1.16 -17.60
N PHE A 71 2.12 -0.08 -17.75
CA PHE A 71 3.05 -0.73 -16.82
C PHE A 71 4.35 0.06 -16.69
N LEU A 72 4.94 0.47 -17.80
CA LEU A 72 6.18 1.26 -17.82
C LEU A 72 5.97 2.63 -17.17
N LEU A 73 4.81 3.26 -17.41
CA LEU A 73 4.44 4.52 -16.77
C LEU A 73 4.32 4.37 -15.24
N MET A 74 3.72 3.28 -14.75
CA MET A 74 3.64 3.01 -13.29
C MET A 74 5.03 2.83 -12.68
N ILE A 75 5.93 2.10 -13.35
CA ILE A 75 7.32 1.93 -12.91
C ILE A 75 8.03 3.29 -12.88
N ALA A 76 7.93 4.07 -13.96
CA ALA A 76 8.57 5.37 -14.05
C ALA A 76 8.09 6.32 -12.93
N PHE A 77 6.79 6.31 -12.64
CA PHE A 77 6.21 7.10 -11.55
C PHE A 77 6.73 6.64 -10.18
N GLY A 78 6.75 5.33 -9.92
CA GLY A 78 7.29 4.76 -8.68
C GLY A 78 8.78 5.07 -8.47
N PHE A 79 9.59 4.97 -9.54
CA PHE A 79 10.99 5.37 -9.50
C PHE A 79 11.15 6.87 -9.26
N GLY A 80 10.33 7.72 -9.89
CA GLY A 80 10.37 9.17 -9.69
C GLY A 80 10.13 9.55 -8.22
N ILE A 81 9.11 8.96 -7.60
CA ILE A 81 8.79 9.16 -6.18
C ILE A 81 9.93 8.65 -5.29
N THR A 82 10.39 7.42 -5.53
CA THR A 82 11.44 6.80 -4.70
C THR A 82 12.77 7.54 -4.81
N SER A 83 13.12 8.03 -5.99
CA SER A 83 14.31 8.84 -6.21
C SER A 83 14.22 10.16 -5.45
N LEU A 84 13.11 10.90 -5.58
CA LEU A 84 12.93 12.19 -4.92
C LEU A 84 12.93 12.06 -3.38
N LEU A 85 12.21 11.06 -2.85
CA LEU A 85 12.22 10.78 -1.42
C LEU A 85 13.59 10.28 -0.96
N GLY A 86 14.22 9.41 -1.75
CA GLY A 86 15.54 8.86 -1.46
C GLY A 86 16.61 9.94 -1.36
N THR A 87 16.60 10.94 -2.26
CA THR A 87 17.53 12.08 -2.19
C THR A 87 17.26 12.94 -0.96
N SER A 88 15.98 13.27 -0.67
CA SER A 88 15.65 14.04 0.53
C SER A 88 16.03 13.32 1.83
N LEU A 89 15.85 11.99 1.89
CA LEU A 89 16.26 11.19 3.04
C LEU A 89 17.77 11.10 3.18
N ASN A 90 18.49 10.94 2.06
CA ASN A 90 19.95 10.94 2.04
C ASN A 90 20.52 12.29 2.47
N GLU A 91 19.97 13.40 1.98
CA GLU A 91 20.33 14.76 2.41
C GLU A 91 20.04 14.99 3.89
N PHE A 92 18.89 14.52 4.38
CA PHE A 92 18.55 14.58 5.80
C PHE A 92 19.55 13.79 6.65
N SER A 93 19.90 12.57 6.24
CA SER A 93 20.86 11.72 6.95
C SER A 93 22.27 12.33 6.94
N ASN A 94 22.72 12.91 5.83
CA ASN A 94 24.04 13.52 5.70
C ASN A 94 24.13 14.84 6.48
N ASN A 95 23.05 15.61 6.52
CA ASN A 95 22.98 16.86 7.28
C ASN A 95 22.55 16.63 8.74
N PHE A 96 22.31 15.39 9.17
CA PHE A 96 21.90 15.08 10.53
C PHE A 96 22.86 15.64 11.60
N PRO A 97 24.21 15.57 11.46
CA PRO A 97 25.12 16.19 12.41
C PRO A 97 24.97 17.72 12.47
N GLN A 98 24.70 18.38 11.33
CA GLN A 98 24.44 19.82 11.29
C GLN A 98 23.12 20.17 11.95
N TYR A 99 22.06 19.39 11.71
CA TYR A 99 20.77 19.56 12.40
C TYR A 99 20.91 19.37 13.91
N GLN A 100 21.76 18.46 14.39
CA GLN A 100 22.06 18.34 15.81
C GLN A 100 22.66 19.64 16.36
N ILE A 101 23.64 20.24 15.68
CA ILE A 101 24.26 21.49 16.13
C ILE A 101 23.23 22.62 16.21
N LEU A 102 22.37 22.78 15.20
CA LEU A 102 21.31 23.78 15.22
C LEU A 102 20.30 23.53 16.35
N LEU A 103 19.85 22.29 16.52
CA LEU A 103 18.91 21.95 17.61
C LEU A 103 19.53 22.20 18.98
N LYS A 104 20.84 21.98 19.13
CA LYS A 104 21.57 22.31 20.35
C LYS A 104 21.62 23.83 20.57
N SER A 105 21.93 24.62 19.56
CA SER A 105 21.95 26.08 19.71
C SER A 105 20.57 26.65 20.05
N TYR A 106 19.51 26.15 19.40
CA TYR A 106 18.14 26.54 19.76
C TYR A 106 17.81 26.09 21.18
N ALA A 107 18.16 24.87 21.58
CA ALA A 107 17.93 24.42 22.95
C ALA A 107 18.65 25.31 23.98
N GLU A 108 19.89 25.73 23.70
CA GLU A 108 20.66 26.66 24.53
C GLU A 108 20.01 28.06 24.58
N ASP A 109 19.53 28.59 23.45
CA ASP A 109 18.78 29.85 23.40
C ASP A 109 17.47 29.77 24.20
N LEU A 110 16.78 28.62 24.13
CA LEU A 110 15.55 28.37 24.86
C LEU A 110 15.82 28.22 26.36
N ILE A 111 16.86 27.48 26.76
CA ILE A 111 17.28 27.31 28.15
C ILE A 111 17.68 28.66 28.74
N SER A 112 18.49 29.46 28.04
CA SER A 112 18.90 30.79 28.52
C SER A 112 17.73 31.76 28.63
N PHE A 113 16.72 31.69 27.75
CA PHE A 113 15.46 32.43 27.91
C PHE A 113 14.67 32.00 29.16
N LEU A 114 14.67 30.71 29.49
CA LEU A 114 14.01 30.17 30.69
C LEU A 114 14.79 30.48 31.98
N GLU A 115 16.12 30.46 31.94
CA GLU A 115 16.99 30.83 33.05
C GLU A 115 16.84 32.30 33.43
N ASN A 116 16.71 33.17 32.44
CA ASN A 116 16.39 34.59 32.65
C ASN A 116 15.01 34.81 33.31
N ARG A 117 14.13 33.79 33.31
CA ARG A 117 12.85 33.76 34.03
C ARG A 117 12.89 32.98 35.35
N GLY A 118 14.08 32.55 35.80
CA GLY A 118 14.31 31.91 37.10
C GLY A 118 14.21 30.39 37.12
N VAL A 119 14.23 29.72 35.95
CA VAL A 119 14.18 28.25 35.84
C VAL A 119 15.52 27.73 35.31
N SER A 120 16.35 27.16 36.18
CA SER A 120 17.64 26.55 35.79
C SER A 120 17.46 25.13 35.29
N ILE A 121 17.69 24.91 33.99
CA ILE A 121 17.67 23.59 33.35
C ILE A 121 19.08 23.28 32.87
N SER A 122 19.70 22.23 33.42
CA SER A 122 21.05 21.79 33.04
C SER A 122 21.07 21.20 31.62
N GLY A 123 21.52 21.98 30.63
CA GLY A 123 21.61 21.58 29.22
C GLY A 123 22.61 20.46 28.90
N GLN A 124 23.52 20.14 29.82
CA GLN A 124 24.59 19.15 29.62
C GLN A 124 24.07 17.71 29.46
N ILE A 125 22.89 17.38 30.00
CA ILE A 125 22.30 16.03 29.95
C ILE A 125 21.75 15.68 28.56
N LEU A 126 21.34 16.69 27.77
CA LEU A 126 20.75 16.48 26.43
C LEU A 126 21.78 16.14 25.35
N LEU A 127 23.05 16.46 25.58
CA LEU A 127 24.12 16.32 24.58
C LEU A 127 24.80 14.94 24.61
N GLU A 128 24.79 14.30 25.78
CA GLU A 128 25.51 13.04 26.05
C GLU A 128 24.69 11.79 25.68
N GLN A 129 23.39 11.95 25.42
CA GLN A 129 22.45 10.84 25.12
C GLN A 129 22.12 10.66 23.63
N PHE A 130 22.74 11.42 22.72
CA PHE A 130 22.54 11.21 21.28
C PHE A 130 23.33 9.98 20.80
N ASP A 131 22.71 8.81 20.96
CA ASP A 131 23.26 7.50 20.61
C ASP A 131 23.32 7.30 19.08
N PRO A 132 24.50 7.04 18.50
CA PRO A 132 24.65 6.63 17.10
C PRO A 132 23.77 5.43 16.71
N GLY A 133 23.44 4.55 17.66
CA GLY A 133 22.53 3.42 17.47
C GLY A 133 21.10 3.83 17.09
N ALA A 134 20.62 4.99 17.57
CA ALA A 134 19.33 5.55 17.18
C ALA A 134 19.32 5.93 15.69
N VAL A 135 20.43 6.50 15.19
CA VAL A 135 20.56 6.86 13.77
C VAL A 135 20.59 5.61 12.89
N MET A 136 21.37 4.59 13.26
CA MET A 136 21.44 3.33 12.50
C MET A 136 20.10 2.57 12.48
N SER A 137 19.36 2.56 13.58
CA SER A 137 18.03 1.91 13.65
C SER A 137 16.97 2.69 12.84
N LEU A 138 17.02 4.02 12.82
CA LEU A 138 16.18 4.83 11.96
C LEU A 138 16.49 4.59 10.48
N THR A 139 17.76 4.63 10.08
CA THR A 139 18.18 4.39 8.69
C THR A 139 17.82 2.98 8.23
N SER A 140 18.07 1.95 9.05
CA SER A 140 17.71 0.57 8.72
C SER A 140 16.19 0.33 8.69
N GLY A 141 15.43 0.97 9.59
CA GLY A 141 13.97 0.94 9.58
C GLY A 141 13.37 1.59 8.33
N ILE A 142 13.93 2.72 7.88
CA ILE A 142 13.53 3.39 6.63
C ILE A 142 13.87 2.51 5.43
N LEU A 143 15.09 1.95 5.39
CA LEU A 143 15.53 1.07 4.31
C LEU A 143 14.65 -0.19 4.21
N SER A 144 14.33 -0.82 5.34
CA SER A 144 13.42 -1.96 5.41
C SER A 144 12.03 -1.60 4.88
N ARG A 145 11.46 -0.46 5.32
CA ARG A 145 10.14 0.00 4.85
C ARG A 145 10.13 0.32 3.35
N LEU A 146 11.19 0.93 2.82
CA LEU A 146 11.34 1.17 1.39
C LEU A 146 11.42 -0.16 0.62
N GLY A 147 12.18 -1.13 1.12
CA GLY A 147 12.23 -2.48 0.56
C GLY A 147 10.86 -3.14 0.54
N SER A 148 10.15 -3.13 1.67
CA SER A 148 8.78 -3.66 1.76
C SER A 148 7.81 -2.91 0.85
N PHE A 149 7.93 -1.59 0.71
CA PHE A 149 7.10 -0.80 -0.20
C PHE A 149 7.32 -1.22 -1.65
N VAL A 150 8.57 -1.42 -2.08
CA VAL A 150 8.91 -1.89 -3.43
C VAL A 150 8.32 -3.29 -3.68
N THR A 151 8.49 -4.23 -2.74
CA THR A 151 7.92 -5.58 -2.87
C THR A 151 6.41 -5.56 -2.98
N ASN A 152 5.71 -4.82 -2.11
CA ASN A 152 4.26 -4.70 -2.15
C ASN A 152 3.78 -3.99 -3.42
N THR A 153 4.47 -2.93 -3.84
CA THR A 153 4.14 -2.19 -5.05
C THR A 153 4.29 -3.07 -6.29
N LEU A 154 5.33 -3.90 -6.35
CA LEU A 154 5.52 -4.85 -7.46
C LEU A 154 4.33 -5.81 -7.56
N LEU A 155 3.87 -6.38 -6.44
CA LEU A 155 2.68 -7.25 -6.41
C LEU A 155 1.43 -6.51 -6.90
N ILE A 156 1.22 -5.27 -6.44
CA ILE A 156 0.10 -4.43 -6.88
C ILE A 156 0.19 -4.17 -8.39
N ILE A 157 1.35 -3.78 -8.90
CA ILE A 157 1.56 -3.52 -10.34
C ILE A 157 1.26 -4.79 -11.16
N LEU A 158 1.76 -5.94 -10.72
CA LEU A 158 1.48 -7.22 -11.39
C LEU A 158 -0.03 -7.52 -11.42
N MET A 159 -0.74 -7.32 -10.31
CA MET A 159 -2.19 -7.50 -10.26
C MET A 159 -2.94 -6.49 -11.14
N VAL A 160 -2.47 -5.24 -11.23
CA VAL A 160 -3.06 -4.23 -12.13
C VAL A 160 -2.89 -4.67 -13.58
N VAL A 161 -1.70 -5.11 -13.97
CA VAL A 161 -1.44 -5.61 -15.33
C VAL A 161 -2.34 -6.80 -15.63
N PHE A 162 -2.42 -7.77 -14.73
CA PHE A 162 -3.29 -8.94 -14.89
C PHE A 162 -4.76 -8.52 -15.07
N MET A 163 -5.26 -7.61 -14.26
CA MET A 163 -6.64 -7.15 -14.38
C MET A 163 -6.92 -6.29 -15.61
N LEU A 164 -5.96 -5.49 -16.07
CA LEU A 164 -6.10 -4.77 -17.34
C LEU A 164 -6.15 -5.73 -18.53
N ILE A 165 -5.34 -6.80 -18.51
CA ILE A 165 -5.37 -7.86 -19.53
C ILE A 165 -6.76 -8.52 -19.50
N GLU A 166 -7.16 -9.00 -18.33
CA GLU A 166 -8.35 -9.81 -18.14
C GLU A 166 -9.64 -9.01 -18.43
N ALA A 167 -9.75 -7.75 -17.98
CA ALA A 167 -10.91 -6.89 -18.23
C ALA A 167 -11.19 -6.65 -19.73
N ASN A 168 -10.16 -6.70 -20.57
CA ASN A 168 -10.28 -6.55 -22.01
C ASN A 168 -10.55 -7.89 -22.72
N ILE A 169 -9.92 -8.99 -22.27
CA ILE A 169 -10.14 -10.34 -22.84
C ILE A 169 -11.51 -10.91 -22.48
N TYR A 170 -12.06 -10.57 -21.31
CA TYR A 170 -13.37 -11.04 -20.85
C TYR A 170 -14.49 -10.77 -21.85
N LYS A 171 -14.47 -9.60 -22.50
CA LYS A 171 -15.47 -9.23 -23.51
C LYS A 171 -15.46 -10.20 -24.69
N ASP A 172 -14.28 -10.52 -25.20
CA ASP A 172 -14.12 -11.43 -26.33
C ASP A 172 -14.47 -12.88 -25.97
N LYS A 173 -14.12 -13.33 -24.74
CA LYS A 173 -14.49 -14.66 -24.24
C LYS A 173 -15.99 -14.83 -24.11
N ILE A 174 -16.69 -13.87 -23.49
CA ILE A 174 -18.14 -13.94 -23.29
C ILE A 174 -18.87 -13.86 -24.64
N MET A 175 -18.43 -12.97 -25.54
CA MET A 175 -19.02 -12.85 -26.87
C MET A 175 -18.91 -14.15 -27.67
N LYS A 176 -17.79 -14.87 -27.58
CA LYS A 176 -17.60 -16.17 -28.26
C LYS A 176 -18.46 -17.28 -27.67
N ILE A 177 -18.64 -17.31 -26.35
CA ILE A 177 -19.50 -18.31 -25.68
C ILE A 177 -20.97 -18.09 -26.07
N PHE A 178 -21.43 -16.84 -26.08
CA PHE A 178 -22.81 -16.51 -26.46
C PHE A 178 -23.09 -16.72 -27.95
N LYS A 179 -22.13 -16.40 -28.84
CA LYS A 179 -22.27 -16.68 -30.28
C LYS A 179 -22.25 -18.16 -30.63
N GLY A 180 -21.63 -19.00 -29.80
CA GLY A 180 -21.60 -20.45 -30.00
C GLY A 180 -22.87 -21.19 -29.56
N THR A 181 -23.93 -20.48 -29.18
CA THR A 181 -25.22 -21.06 -28.75
C THR A 181 -26.29 -20.98 -29.85
N ASP A 182 -25.97 -20.40 -31.01
CA ASP A 182 -26.90 -20.21 -32.14
C ASP A 182 -26.63 -21.15 -33.34
N GLU A 183 -25.84 -22.23 -33.17
CA GLU A 183 -25.67 -23.31 -34.16
C GLU A 183 -26.28 -24.64 -33.71
#